data_AF-A0AAV9LTS6-F1
#
_entry.id   AF-A0AAV9LTS6-F1
#
_cell.length_a   1.000
_cell.length_b   1.000
_cell.length_c   1.000
_cell.angle_alpha   90.00
_cell.angle_beta   90.00
_cell.angle_gamma   90.00
#
_symmetry.space_group_name_H-M   'P 1'
#
loop_
_entity.id
_entity.type
_entity.pdbx_description
1 polymer ?
#
loop_
_entity_poly.entity_id
_entity_poly.type
_entity_poly.pdbx_seq_one_letter_code
_entity_poly.pdbx_strand_id
1 'polypeptide(L)'
;MSKEYFSYWYGGDCFPKTKSWNESRDCCSWDGVTCDLLNGHVIGLDLSCSLLAGSIHPNSSLFQLHHLQTLNLAYNYFDYSSIPHNIGQLMNLRHLNFSHSHFDGKIPTEISYLSNLVSLDLSSEFYELELDERTFETMLHNLTNLELLALPLGDISSPIPVSIHPNSSLFQLHHLHTLNLDNNYSNPSSIPNGIGRLRNLRHLKLSGFDGKIPTEISNLSNLVSLDLSKGNELQLDDDERTTNNNFTTNKSGLSLSL
;
A
#
# COMPACT_ATOMS: atom_id res chain seq x y z
N MET A 1 -12.49 14.82 15.53
CA MET A 1 -12.50 13.77 16.58
C MET A 1 -11.26 13.94 17.46
N SER A 2 -11.26 13.46 18.72
CA SER A 2 -10.12 13.64 19.63
C SER A 2 -9.04 12.56 19.43
N LYS A 3 -7.78 12.90 19.74
CA LYS A 3 -6.60 12.00 19.68
C LYS A 3 -6.79 10.70 20.47
N GLU A 4 -7.57 10.75 21.56
CA GLU A 4 -7.87 9.60 22.41
C GLU A 4 -8.78 8.58 21.73
N TYR A 5 -9.62 8.99 20.77
CA TYR A 5 -10.52 8.09 20.06
C TYR A 5 -9.75 7.11 19.15
N PHE A 6 -8.64 7.52 18.55
CA PHE A 6 -7.85 6.68 17.63
C PHE A 6 -7.02 5.59 18.32
N SER A 7 -6.57 5.84 19.55
CA SER A 7 -5.86 4.83 20.34
C SER A 7 -6.71 3.58 20.59
N TYR A 8 -8.05 3.73 20.64
CA TYR A 8 -8.97 2.62 20.85
C TYR A 8 -9.15 1.72 19.63
N TRP A 9 -8.99 2.25 18.40
CA TRP A 9 -9.27 1.49 17.17
C TRP A 9 -8.15 0.53 16.77
N TYR A 10 -6.89 0.87 17.08
CA TYR A 10 -5.73 0.09 16.60
C TYR A 10 -5.15 -0.90 17.61
N GLY A 11 -5.84 -1.15 18.73
CA GLY A 11 -5.57 -2.32 19.59
C GLY A 11 -4.20 -2.35 20.30
N GLY A 12 -3.46 -1.24 20.34
CA GLY A 12 -2.19 -1.11 21.05
C GLY A 12 -1.95 0.31 21.57
N ASP A 13 -1.09 0.45 22.58
CA ASP A 13 -0.72 1.75 23.15
C ASP A 13 0.16 2.54 22.17
N CYS A 14 -0.44 3.42 21.37
CA CYS A 14 0.31 4.41 20.58
C CYS A 14 0.94 5.45 21.51
N PHE A 15 2.23 5.75 21.29
CA PHE A 15 2.96 6.74 22.07
C PHE A 15 3.63 7.78 21.16
N PRO A 16 3.56 9.07 21.51
CA PRO A 16 4.11 10.13 20.69
C PRO A 16 5.64 10.17 20.80
N LYS A 17 6.32 9.51 19.87
CA LYS A 17 7.80 9.45 19.79
C LYS A 17 8.45 10.83 19.86
N THR A 18 7.80 11.83 19.25
CA THR A 18 8.24 13.24 19.24
C THR A 18 8.30 13.90 20.63
N LYS A 19 7.64 13.36 21.66
CA LYS A 19 7.79 13.85 23.04
C LYS A 19 9.19 13.61 23.62
N SER A 20 9.94 12.65 23.09
CA SER A 20 11.31 12.37 23.52
C SER A 20 12.34 13.29 22.86
N TRP A 21 11.94 14.01 21.81
CA TRP A 21 12.86 14.82 21.02
C TRP A 21 13.31 16.03 21.80
N ASN A 22 14.62 16.29 21.74
CA ASN A 22 15.25 17.35 22.50
C ASN A 22 16.30 18.02 21.62
N GLU A 23 16.07 19.28 21.29
CA GLU A 23 16.94 20.11 20.46
C GLU A 23 18.35 20.31 21.05
N SER A 24 18.54 20.08 22.35
CA SER A 24 19.87 20.10 22.98
C SER A 24 20.68 18.82 22.76
N ARG A 25 20.10 17.79 22.13
CA ARG A 25 20.75 16.51 21.84
C ARG A 25 20.82 16.28 20.34
N ASP A 26 21.77 15.45 19.95
CA ASP A 26 21.88 14.95 18.58
C ASP A 26 20.57 14.28 18.14
N CYS A 27 20.00 14.74 17.02
CA CYS A 27 18.75 14.21 16.49
C CYS A 27 18.85 12.74 16.09
N CYS A 28 20.06 12.24 15.84
CA CYS A 28 20.31 10.82 15.58
C CYS A 28 20.08 9.91 16.81
N SER A 29 19.86 10.51 17.98
CA SER A 29 19.44 9.80 19.21
C SER A 29 17.95 9.89 19.50
N TRP A 30 17.19 10.62 18.67
CA TRP A 30 15.76 10.81 18.88
C TRP A 30 14.96 9.56 18.51
N ASP A 31 13.91 9.28 19.28
CA ASP A 31 13.04 8.13 19.00
C ASP A 31 12.39 8.27 17.62
N GLY A 32 12.41 7.19 16.84
CA GLY A 32 11.94 7.18 15.46
C GLY A 32 12.88 7.82 14.43
N VAL A 33 14.04 8.37 14.81
CA VAL A 33 15.01 8.94 13.85
C VAL A 33 16.15 7.96 13.61
N THR A 34 16.44 7.69 12.34
CA THR A 34 17.62 6.91 11.91
C THR A 34 18.52 7.79 11.08
N CYS A 35 19.80 7.84 11.45
CA CYS A 35 20.83 8.55 10.70
C CYS A 35 21.82 7.59 10.03
N ASP A 36 22.39 8.04 8.92
CA ASP A 36 23.57 7.41 8.33
C ASP A 36 24.79 7.58 9.26
N LEU A 37 25.50 6.49 9.51
CA LEU A 37 26.60 6.44 10.48
C LEU A 37 27.85 7.20 10.05
N LEU A 38 27.99 7.53 8.75
CA LEU A 38 29.19 8.15 8.21
C LEU A 38 29.05 9.68 8.14
N ASN A 39 27.89 10.17 7.70
CA ASN A 39 27.67 11.61 7.49
C ASN A 39 26.62 12.23 8.43
N GLY A 40 25.93 11.44 9.25
CA GLY A 40 24.94 11.92 10.22
C GLY A 40 23.65 12.44 9.58
N HIS A 41 23.44 12.22 8.28
CA HIS A 41 22.19 12.61 7.63
C HIS A 41 21.04 11.72 8.09
N VAL A 42 19.87 12.32 8.31
CA VAL A 42 18.64 11.56 8.60
C VAL A 42 18.24 10.78 7.35
N ILE A 43 18.22 9.46 7.48
CA ILE A 43 17.85 8.51 6.41
C ILE A 43 16.55 7.76 6.73
N GLY A 44 16.07 7.80 7.97
CA GLY A 44 14.83 7.15 8.36
C GLY A 44 14.05 8.00 9.36
N LEU A 45 12.74 8.08 9.15
CA LEU A 45 11.80 8.67 10.08
C LEU A 45 10.62 7.70 10.27
N ASP A 46 10.59 7.02 11.41
CA ASP A 46 9.48 6.18 11.85
C ASP A 46 8.70 6.88 12.95
N LEU A 47 7.60 7.51 12.54
CA LEU A 47 6.60 8.11 13.42
C LEU A 47 5.27 7.36 13.33
N SER A 48 5.31 6.06 13.04
CA SER A 48 4.10 5.23 13.09
C SER A 48 3.50 5.26 14.51
N CYS A 49 2.16 5.22 14.61
CA CYS A 49 1.43 5.11 15.87
C CYS A 49 1.91 6.16 16.90
N SER A 50 2.11 7.40 16.44
CA SER A 50 2.74 8.49 17.22
C SER A 50 1.76 9.61 17.61
N LEU A 51 0.46 9.37 17.48
CA LEU A 51 -0.61 10.33 17.81
C LEU A 51 -0.43 11.68 17.09
N LEU A 52 0.20 11.66 15.90
CA LEU A 52 0.31 12.84 15.04
C LEU A 52 -1.07 13.19 14.51
N ALA A 53 -1.37 14.49 14.48
CA ALA A 53 -2.62 14.99 13.96
C ALA A 53 -2.48 16.32 13.24
N GLY A 54 -3.45 16.64 12.37
CA GLY A 54 -3.44 17.82 11.51
C GLY A 54 -2.95 17.47 10.11
N SER A 55 -2.31 18.39 9.40
CA SER A 55 -1.86 18.17 8.02
C SER A 55 -0.36 18.31 7.85
N ILE A 56 0.18 17.70 6.80
CA ILE A 56 1.55 17.97 6.35
C ILE A 56 1.48 19.15 5.38
N HIS A 57 2.01 20.31 5.78
CA HIS A 57 1.97 21.47 4.89
C HIS A 57 3.06 21.36 3.80
N PRO A 58 2.82 21.78 2.54
CA PRO A 58 3.80 21.77 1.43
C PRO A 58 5.16 22.41 1.74
N ASN A 59 5.23 23.36 2.67
CA ASN A 59 6.47 24.03 3.10
C ASN A 59 7.13 23.39 4.33
N SER A 60 6.68 22.21 4.76
CA SER A 60 7.23 21.49 5.90
C SER A 60 8.72 21.21 5.71
N SER A 61 9.49 21.33 6.80
CA SER A 61 10.92 20.96 6.82
C SER A 61 11.15 19.47 6.54
N LEU A 62 10.12 18.64 6.62
CA LEU A 62 10.16 17.24 6.18
C LEU A 62 10.75 17.10 4.77
N PHE A 63 10.35 17.98 3.84
CA PHE A 63 10.76 17.90 2.44
C PHE A 63 12.19 18.40 2.18
N GLN A 64 12.88 18.89 3.22
CA GLN A 64 14.31 19.25 3.17
C GLN A 64 15.21 18.06 3.53
N LEU A 65 14.65 16.94 4.00
CA LEU A 65 15.38 15.71 4.30
C LEU A 65 15.70 14.94 3.01
N HIS A 66 16.50 15.52 2.12
CA HIS A 66 16.79 14.96 0.80
C HIS A 66 17.49 13.58 0.84
N HIS A 67 18.08 13.20 1.97
CA HIS A 67 18.71 11.89 2.18
C HIS A 67 17.75 10.82 2.74
N LEU A 68 16.49 11.17 2.99
CA LEU A 68 15.51 10.27 3.60
C LEU A 68 15.25 9.07 2.68
N GLN A 69 15.41 7.88 3.23
CA GLN A 69 15.18 6.59 2.57
C GLN A 69 13.94 5.88 3.12
N THR A 70 13.57 6.14 4.37
CA THR A 70 12.37 5.56 5.00
C THR A 70 11.52 6.66 5.63
N LEU A 71 10.24 6.70 5.26
CA LEU A 71 9.24 7.53 5.91
C LEU A 71 8.04 6.66 6.28
N ASN A 72 7.86 6.44 7.57
CA ASN A 72 6.73 5.68 8.11
C ASN A 72 5.89 6.60 9.01
N LEU A 73 4.69 6.95 8.53
CA LEU A 73 3.70 7.74 9.26
C LEU A 73 2.43 6.93 9.53
N ALA A 74 2.47 5.60 9.40
CA ALA A 74 1.29 4.74 9.54
C ALA A 74 0.58 4.92 10.89
N TYR A 75 -0.72 4.66 10.93
CA TYR A 75 -1.52 4.71 12.17
C TYR A 75 -1.46 6.06 12.90
N ASN A 76 -1.53 7.16 12.14
CA ASN A 76 -1.73 8.52 12.67
C ASN A 76 -3.09 9.08 12.21
N TYR A 77 -3.39 10.33 12.56
CA TYR A 77 -4.65 10.96 12.19
C TYR A 77 -4.41 12.29 11.45
N PHE A 78 -4.14 12.23 10.15
CA PHE A 78 -3.89 13.44 9.34
C PHE A 78 -5.16 14.21 8.95
N ASP A 79 -6.23 14.06 9.74
CA ASP A 79 -7.46 14.87 9.69
C ASP A 79 -8.05 15.05 8.29
N TYR A 80 -8.06 13.97 7.49
CA TYR A 80 -8.55 13.97 6.11
C TYR A 80 -7.85 15.03 5.24
N SER A 81 -6.57 15.27 5.51
CA SER A 81 -5.75 16.17 4.69
C SER A 81 -5.16 15.45 3.49
N SER A 82 -4.83 16.21 2.46
CA SER A 82 -4.20 15.66 1.26
C SER A 82 -2.73 15.36 1.46
N ILE A 83 -2.24 14.35 0.73
CA ILE A 83 -0.81 14.10 0.59
C ILE A 83 -0.20 15.26 -0.20
N PRO A 84 0.80 15.99 0.33
CA PRO A 84 1.41 17.11 -0.40
C PRO A 84 2.21 16.64 -1.61
N HIS A 85 2.08 17.35 -2.73
CA HIS A 85 2.87 17.09 -3.95
C HIS A 85 4.39 17.14 -3.73
N ASN A 86 4.86 17.90 -2.72
CA ASN A 86 6.26 17.95 -2.30
C ASN A 86 6.84 16.59 -1.86
N ILE A 87 6.01 15.55 -1.66
CA ILE A 87 6.50 14.20 -1.42
C ILE A 87 7.50 13.74 -2.51
N GLY A 88 7.31 14.17 -3.76
CA GLY A 88 8.23 13.88 -4.87
C GLY A 88 9.63 14.50 -4.74
N GLN A 89 9.87 15.39 -3.77
CA GLN A 89 11.20 15.94 -3.47
C GLN A 89 12.09 14.97 -2.70
N LEU A 90 11.50 13.93 -2.08
CA LEU A 90 12.22 12.92 -1.29
C LEU A 90 12.70 11.77 -2.18
N MET A 91 13.43 12.08 -3.25
CA MET A 91 13.78 11.16 -4.34
C MET A 91 14.62 9.94 -3.91
N ASN A 92 15.23 9.97 -2.73
CA ASN A 92 15.98 8.85 -2.16
C ASN A 92 15.10 7.86 -1.36
N LEU A 93 13.79 8.10 -1.26
CA LEU A 93 12.88 7.20 -0.57
C LEU A 93 12.89 5.81 -1.21
N ARG A 94 13.01 4.83 -0.34
CA ARG A 94 12.88 3.39 -0.62
C ARG A 94 11.64 2.80 0.04
N HIS A 95 11.23 3.34 1.18
CA HIS A 95 10.07 2.86 1.93
C HIS A 95 9.18 4.03 2.31
N LEU A 96 7.95 4.04 1.81
CA LEU A 96 6.93 5.02 2.13
C LEU A 96 5.69 4.30 2.69
N ASN A 97 5.33 4.61 3.93
CA ASN A 97 4.15 4.03 4.57
C ASN A 97 3.29 5.12 5.20
N PHE A 98 2.11 5.33 4.61
CA PHE A 98 1.03 6.21 5.09
C PHE A 98 -0.24 5.43 5.43
N SER A 99 -0.15 4.11 5.63
CA SER A 99 -1.35 3.30 5.84
C SER A 99 -2.07 3.70 7.12
N HIS A 100 -3.40 3.57 7.10
CA HIS A 100 -4.25 3.83 8.27
C HIS A 100 -4.04 5.22 8.89
N SER A 101 -3.73 6.22 8.06
CA SER A 101 -3.30 7.55 8.53
C SER A 101 -4.30 8.68 8.29
N HIS A 102 -5.49 8.39 7.76
CA HIS A 102 -6.55 9.38 7.53
C HIS A 102 -6.13 10.51 6.58
N PHE A 103 -5.43 10.16 5.50
CA PHE A 103 -5.20 11.07 4.37
C PHE A 103 -6.37 10.96 3.39
N ASP A 104 -6.81 12.08 2.82
CA ASP A 104 -7.96 12.15 1.91
C ASP A 104 -7.61 12.90 0.61
N GLY A 105 -8.47 12.77 -0.39
CA GLY A 105 -8.32 13.40 -1.70
C GLY A 105 -7.33 12.67 -2.61
N LYS A 106 -6.88 13.36 -3.65
CA LYS A 106 -6.10 12.74 -4.72
C LYS A 106 -4.68 12.40 -4.30
N ILE A 107 -4.23 11.21 -4.65
CA ILE A 107 -2.83 10.84 -4.63
C ILE A 107 -2.07 11.72 -5.64
N PRO A 108 -1.04 12.49 -5.23
CA PRO A 108 -0.30 13.35 -6.14
C PRO A 108 0.53 12.54 -7.13
N THR A 109 0.54 12.96 -8.40
CA THR A 109 1.34 12.31 -9.46
C THR A 109 2.84 12.28 -9.16
N GLU A 110 3.31 13.19 -8.32
CA GLU A 110 4.68 13.35 -7.85
C GLU A 110 5.18 12.13 -7.06
N ILE A 111 4.29 11.23 -6.57
CA ILE A 111 4.71 9.93 -6.04
C ILE A 111 5.49 9.13 -7.10
N SER A 112 5.17 9.30 -8.38
CA SER A 112 5.89 8.64 -9.49
C SER A 112 7.33 9.12 -9.66
N TYR A 113 7.76 10.18 -8.97
CA TYR A 113 9.14 10.67 -8.99
C TYR A 113 10.06 9.87 -8.06
N LEU A 114 9.48 9.06 -7.17
CA LEU A 114 10.19 8.28 -6.16
C LEU A 114 10.68 6.94 -6.72
N SER A 115 11.42 6.96 -7.83
CA SER A 115 11.83 5.75 -8.59
C SER A 115 12.68 4.73 -7.82
N ASN A 116 13.22 5.12 -6.65
CA ASN A 116 13.94 4.24 -5.74
C ASN A 116 13.03 3.44 -4.79
N LEU A 117 11.71 3.63 -4.84
CA LEU A 117 10.77 2.93 -3.97
C LEU A 117 10.82 1.42 -4.17
N VAL A 118 10.92 0.75 -3.03
CA VAL A 118 10.84 -0.70 -2.85
C VAL A 118 9.52 -1.06 -2.15
N SER A 119 9.02 -0.18 -1.28
CA SER A 119 7.76 -0.39 -0.57
C SER A 119 6.91 0.87 -0.60
N LEU A 120 5.68 0.73 -1.08
CA LEU A 120 4.65 1.76 -1.04
C LEU A 120 3.40 1.20 -0.38
N ASP A 121 3.04 1.73 0.78
CA ASP A 121 1.81 1.39 1.48
C ASP A 121 0.98 2.66 1.75
N LEU A 122 -0.15 2.74 1.07
CA LEU A 122 -1.15 3.80 1.18
C LEU A 122 -2.50 3.23 1.62
N SER A 123 -2.55 1.98 2.11
CA SER A 123 -3.80 1.28 2.43
C SER A 123 -4.56 1.90 3.61
N SER A 124 -5.89 1.85 3.59
CA SER A 124 -6.76 2.35 4.67
C SER A 124 -8.01 1.46 4.78
N GLU A 125 -8.61 1.38 5.96
CA GLU A 125 -9.83 0.58 6.19
C GLU A 125 -11.11 1.28 5.71
N PHE A 126 -11.10 2.61 5.60
CA PHE A 126 -12.34 3.41 5.52
C PHE A 126 -12.49 4.32 4.29
N TYR A 127 -11.69 4.11 3.22
CA TYR A 127 -11.72 4.84 1.94
C TYR A 127 -11.55 6.35 2.07
N GLU A 128 -10.39 6.86 1.68
CA GLU A 128 -10.10 8.30 1.82
C GLU A 128 -9.27 8.79 0.63
N LEU A 129 -8.33 8.01 0.10
CA LEU A 129 -7.49 8.44 -1.02
C LEU A 129 -8.09 8.06 -2.38
N GLU A 130 -8.14 9.03 -3.30
CA GLU A 130 -8.51 8.86 -4.70
C GLU A 130 -7.26 8.61 -5.56
N LEU A 131 -7.32 7.61 -6.44
CA LEU A 131 -6.25 7.29 -7.39
C LEU A 131 -6.76 7.23 -8.83
N ASP A 132 -6.50 8.25 -9.65
CA ASP A 132 -6.90 8.23 -11.05
C ASP A 132 -6.00 7.30 -11.89
N GLU A 133 -6.54 6.77 -12.99
CA GLU A 133 -5.88 5.81 -13.89
C GLU A 133 -4.53 6.31 -14.42
N ARG A 134 -4.44 7.60 -14.76
CA ARG A 134 -3.20 8.16 -15.32
C ARG A 134 -2.12 8.19 -14.27
N THR A 135 -2.45 8.60 -13.05
CA THR A 135 -1.53 8.58 -11.90
C THR A 135 -1.11 7.16 -11.58
N PHE A 136 -2.05 6.20 -11.55
CA PHE A 136 -1.77 4.78 -11.33
C PHE A 136 -0.76 4.22 -12.34
N GLU A 137 -1.03 4.36 -13.64
CA GLU A 137 -0.13 3.83 -14.68
C GLU A 137 1.22 4.55 -14.71
N THR A 138 1.25 5.88 -14.50
CA THR A 138 2.52 6.63 -14.43
C THR A 138 3.36 6.16 -13.24
N MET A 139 2.73 5.95 -12.09
CA MET A 139 3.38 5.41 -10.90
C MET A 139 3.95 4.01 -11.17
N LEU A 140 3.13 3.09 -11.70
CA LEU A 140 3.58 1.72 -11.98
C LEU A 140 4.66 1.64 -13.07
N HIS A 141 4.65 2.55 -14.04
CA HIS A 141 5.68 2.64 -15.06
C HIS A 141 7.04 3.05 -14.48
N ASN A 142 7.05 3.96 -13.50
CA ASN A 142 8.28 4.52 -12.94
C ASN A 142 8.80 3.71 -11.74
N LEU A 143 7.91 3.16 -10.90
CA LEU A 143 8.25 2.48 -9.65
C LEU A 143 8.58 0.99 -9.88
N THR A 144 9.53 0.70 -10.77
CA THR A 144 9.83 -0.67 -11.22
C THR A 144 10.53 -1.55 -10.18
N ASN A 145 11.07 -0.95 -9.11
CA ASN A 145 11.77 -1.64 -8.01
C ASN A 145 10.84 -2.12 -6.89
N LEU A 146 9.51 -1.93 -7.03
CA LEU A 146 8.56 -2.27 -5.96
C LEU A 146 8.56 -3.78 -5.66
N GLU A 147 8.71 -4.07 -4.36
CA GLU A 147 8.54 -5.38 -3.74
C GLU A 147 7.24 -5.46 -2.93
N LEU A 148 6.76 -4.33 -2.42
CA LEU A 148 5.48 -4.20 -1.72
C LEU A 148 4.68 -3.03 -2.32
N LEU A 149 3.46 -3.34 -2.76
CA LEU A 149 2.48 -2.36 -3.19
C LEU A 149 1.17 -2.62 -2.46
N ALA A 150 0.74 -1.66 -1.64
CA ALA A 150 -0.55 -1.66 -0.98
C ALA A 150 -1.24 -0.32 -1.24
N LEU A 151 -2.38 -0.36 -1.92
CA LEU A 151 -3.10 0.84 -2.33
C LEU A 151 -4.49 0.88 -1.69
N PRO A 152 -5.03 2.07 -1.40
CA PRO A 152 -6.39 2.24 -0.96
C PRO A 152 -7.29 2.06 -2.19
N LEU A 153 -8.24 1.13 -2.15
CA LEU A 153 -9.31 1.09 -3.15
C LEU A 153 -10.58 1.64 -2.52
N GLY A 154 -10.77 2.95 -2.68
CA GLY A 154 -11.92 3.72 -2.24
C GLY A 154 -12.21 4.83 -3.25
N ASP A 155 -13.49 5.03 -3.57
CA ASP A 155 -14.07 6.02 -4.51
C ASP A 155 -13.11 6.57 -5.56
N ILE A 156 -12.70 5.71 -6.48
CA ILE A 156 -12.11 6.24 -7.70
C ILE A 156 -13.30 6.79 -8.49
N SER A 157 -13.25 8.07 -8.85
CA SER A 157 -14.16 8.66 -9.85
C SER A 157 -14.25 7.87 -11.17
N SER A 158 -13.39 6.86 -11.36
CA SER A 158 -13.46 5.77 -12.34
C SER A 158 -13.05 4.43 -11.70
N PRO A 159 -13.90 3.39 -11.67
CA PRO A 159 -13.54 2.12 -11.04
C PRO A 159 -12.25 1.51 -11.66
N ILE A 160 -11.32 1.10 -10.80
CA ILE A 160 -10.04 0.41 -11.09
C ILE A 160 -10.13 -0.73 -12.12
N PRO A 161 -11.28 -1.41 -12.37
CA PRO A 161 -11.43 -2.33 -13.50
C PRO A 161 -11.07 -1.73 -14.87
N VAL A 162 -11.06 -0.40 -15.04
CA VAL A 162 -10.56 0.22 -16.28
C VAL A 162 -9.02 0.30 -16.28
N SER A 163 -8.40 0.50 -15.13
CA SER A 163 -6.96 0.76 -14.99
C SER A 163 -6.10 -0.51 -14.89
N ILE A 164 -6.62 -1.63 -14.37
CA ILE A 164 -5.91 -2.92 -14.42
C ILE A 164 -6.38 -3.72 -15.64
N HIS A 165 -6.31 -3.10 -16.81
CA HIS A 165 -6.47 -3.79 -18.09
C HIS A 165 -5.35 -4.85 -18.25
N PRO A 166 -5.53 -5.94 -19.02
CA PRO A 166 -4.48 -6.93 -19.34
C PRO A 166 -3.07 -6.40 -19.71
N ASN A 167 -2.95 -5.13 -20.11
CA ASN A 167 -1.70 -4.49 -20.50
C ASN A 167 -1.13 -3.52 -19.44
N SER A 168 -1.74 -3.45 -18.25
CA SER A 168 -1.30 -2.58 -17.16
C SER A 168 0.17 -2.78 -16.83
N SER A 169 0.86 -1.69 -16.49
CA SER A 169 2.25 -1.69 -16.05
C SER A 169 2.45 -2.51 -14.77
N LEU A 170 1.37 -2.76 -14.01
CA LEU A 170 1.39 -3.62 -12.82
C LEU A 170 2.04 -4.98 -13.10
N PHE A 171 1.73 -5.60 -14.24
CA PHE A 171 2.22 -6.93 -14.60
C PHE A 171 3.68 -6.96 -15.07
N GLN A 172 4.37 -5.81 -15.02
CA GLN A 172 5.80 -5.66 -15.29
C GLN A 172 6.60 -5.52 -13.99
N LEU A 173 5.94 -5.38 -12.84
CA LEU A 173 6.58 -5.32 -11.52
C LEU A 173 7.06 -6.71 -11.08
N HIS A 174 8.11 -7.21 -11.71
CA HIS A 174 8.62 -8.55 -11.49
C HIS A 174 9.25 -8.75 -10.10
N HIS A 175 9.57 -7.68 -9.37
CA HIS A 175 10.09 -7.74 -8.00
C HIS A 175 9.00 -7.87 -6.93
N LEU A 176 7.72 -7.79 -7.31
CA LEU A 176 6.63 -7.70 -6.34
C LEU A 176 6.43 -9.01 -5.57
N HIS A 177 6.53 -8.92 -4.24
CA HIS A 177 6.27 -10.01 -3.29
C HIS A 177 4.93 -9.85 -2.58
N THR A 178 4.50 -8.61 -2.35
CA THR A 178 3.23 -8.30 -1.70
C THR A 178 2.43 -7.34 -2.56
N LEU A 179 1.22 -7.76 -2.92
CA LEU A 179 0.24 -6.94 -3.61
C LEU A 179 -1.05 -6.92 -2.78
N ASN A 180 -1.42 -5.73 -2.31
CA ASN A 180 -2.71 -5.48 -1.70
C ASN A 180 -3.46 -4.44 -2.53
N LEU A 181 -4.56 -4.90 -3.13
CA LEU A 181 -5.50 -4.07 -3.86
C LEU A 181 -6.90 -4.30 -3.31
N ASP A 182 -7.08 -4.57 -2.02
CA ASP A 182 -8.40 -4.85 -1.45
C ASP A 182 -9.43 -3.79 -1.88
N ASN A 183 -10.36 -4.24 -2.72
CA ASN A 183 -11.55 -3.53 -3.11
C ASN A 183 -12.64 -3.75 -2.06
N ASN A 184 -13.51 -2.78 -2.01
CA ASN A 184 -14.20 -2.45 -0.80
C ASN A 184 -15.49 -1.64 -1.15
N TYR A 185 -15.72 -1.49 -2.47
CA TYR A 185 -16.93 -0.98 -3.11
C TYR A 185 -17.70 -2.10 -3.82
N SER A 186 -19.02 -1.91 -3.92
CA SER A 186 -19.97 -2.86 -4.50
C SER A 186 -19.95 -2.97 -6.03
N ASN A 187 -19.02 -2.30 -6.71
CA ASN A 187 -18.91 -2.41 -8.17
C ASN A 187 -18.04 -3.62 -8.55
N PRO A 188 -18.60 -4.59 -9.29
CA PRO A 188 -17.90 -5.83 -9.60
C PRO A 188 -16.65 -5.55 -10.43
N SER A 189 -15.51 -6.01 -9.93
CA SER A 189 -14.20 -5.90 -10.59
C SER A 189 -13.61 -7.29 -10.70
N SER A 190 -13.31 -7.75 -11.91
CA SER A 190 -12.72 -9.08 -12.10
C SER A 190 -11.21 -9.06 -11.93
N ILE A 191 -10.67 -10.17 -11.41
CA ILE A 191 -9.23 -10.37 -11.31
C ILE A 191 -8.70 -10.60 -12.73
N PRO A 192 -7.82 -9.74 -13.26
CA PRO A 192 -7.30 -9.88 -14.61
C PRO A 192 -6.31 -11.06 -14.72
N ASN A 193 -6.38 -11.81 -15.83
CA ASN A 193 -5.49 -12.94 -16.11
C ASN A 193 -3.99 -12.58 -16.04
N GLY A 194 -3.65 -11.31 -16.27
CA GLY A 194 -2.29 -10.79 -16.14
C GLY A 194 -1.67 -11.02 -14.76
N ILE A 195 -2.48 -11.26 -13.71
CA ILE A 195 -2.01 -11.54 -12.34
C ILE A 195 -1.00 -12.68 -12.31
N GLY A 196 -1.16 -13.72 -13.15
CA GLY A 196 -0.24 -14.86 -13.22
C GLY A 196 1.18 -14.53 -13.71
N ARG A 197 1.43 -13.30 -14.19
CA ARG A 197 2.77 -12.81 -14.56
C ARG A 197 3.61 -12.42 -13.35
N LEU A 198 2.99 -12.13 -12.21
CA LEU A 198 3.65 -11.71 -10.97
C LEU A 198 4.16 -12.90 -10.16
N ARG A 199 5.04 -13.71 -10.77
CA ARG A 199 5.45 -15.02 -10.24
C ARG A 199 6.19 -14.99 -8.89
N ASN A 200 6.69 -13.82 -8.48
CA ASN A 200 7.36 -13.62 -7.20
C ASN A 200 6.41 -13.28 -6.04
N LEU A 201 5.11 -13.14 -6.31
CA LEU A 201 4.13 -12.89 -5.26
C LEU A 201 4.12 -13.99 -4.21
N ARG A 202 4.19 -13.54 -2.96
CA ARG A 202 4.04 -14.33 -1.74
C ARG A 202 2.74 -13.99 -1.01
N HIS A 203 2.31 -12.72 -1.06
CA HIS A 203 1.09 -12.25 -0.42
C HIS A 203 0.25 -11.50 -1.45
N LEU A 204 -0.96 -12.01 -1.70
CA LEU A 204 -1.92 -11.39 -2.62
C LEU A 204 -3.23 -11.15 -1.87
N LYS A 205 -3.65 -9.89 -1.80
CA LYS A 205 -4.95 -9.48 -1.25
C LYS A 205 -5.76 -8.75 -2.31
N LEU A 206 -6.91 -9.32 -2.62
CA LEU A 206 -7.88 -8.88 -3.62
C LEU A 206 -9.29 -9.07 -3.06
N SER A 207 -9.52 -8.71 -1.79
CA SER A 207 -10.86 -8.64 -1.23
C SER A 207 -11.72 -7.71 -2.10
N GLY A 208 -13.04 -7.90 -2.20
CA GLY A 208 -13.91 -7.02 -2.99
C GLY A 208 -13.84 -7.15 -4.51
N PHE A 209 -12.97 -8.02 -5.04
CA PHE A 209 -13.06 -8.43 -6.45
C PHE A 209 -14.19 -9.44 -6.61
N ASP A 210 -14.84 -9.43 -7.76
CA ASP A 210 -15.98 -10.30 -8.13
C ASP A 210 -15.69 -11.01 -9.45
N GLY A 211 -16.53 -11.97 -9.83
CA GLY A 211 -16.38 -12.80 -11.02
C GLY A 211 -15.49 -14.02 -10.80
N LYS A 212 -15.17 -14.71 -11.90
CA LYS A 212 -14.40 -15.96 -11.86
C LYS A 212 -12.93 -15.66 -11.51
N ILE A 213 -12.37 -16.47 -10.61
CA ILE A 213 -10.93 -16.50 -10.35
C ILE A 213 -10.23 -17.01 -11.62
N PRO A 214 -9.30 -16.25 -12.23
CA PRO A 214 -8.62 -16.66 -13.44
C PRO A 214 -7.69 -17.85 -13.19
N THR A 215 -7.64 -18.80 -14.13
CA THR A 215 -6.79 -20.00 -14.02
C THR A 215 -5.30 -19.66 -13.86
N GLU A 216 -4.89 -18.50 -14.35
CA GLU A 216 -3.54 -17.95 -14.29
C GLU A 216 -3.05 -17.68 -12.86
N ILE A 217 -3.95 -17.59 -11.87
CA ILE A 217 -3.56 -17.52 -10.46
C ILE A 217 -2.74 -18.75 -10.03
N SER A 218 -2.91 -19.90 -10.71
CA SER A 218 -2.11 -21.11 -10.50
C SER A 218 -0.62 -20.92 -10.85
N ASN A 219 -0.28 -19.92 -11.67
CA ASN A 219 1.11 -19.58 -12.00
C ASN A 219 1.87 -18.92 -10.83
N LEU A 220 1.16 -18.48 -9.78
CA LEU A 220 1.75 -17.86 -8.58
C LEU A 220 2.36 -18.94 -7.67
N SER A 221 3.44 -19.56 -8.15
CA SER A 221 4.11 -20.68 -7.48
C SER A 221 4.69 -20.34 -6.10
N ASN A 222 5.03 -19.07 -5.84
CA ASN A 222 5.58 -18.61 -4.56
C ASN A 222 4.53 -18.14 -3.53
N LEU A 223 3.24 -18.20 -3.87
CA LEU A 223 2.17 -17.67 -3.03
C LEU A 223 2.08 -18.42 -1.69
N VAL A 224 2.08 -17.64 -0.60
CA VAL A 224 1.97 -18.06 0.80
C VAL A 224 0.65 -17.61 1.41
N SER A 225 0.14 -16.46 0.99
CA SER A 225 -1.14 -15.92 1.46
C SER A 225 -1.97 -15.43 0.28
N LEU A 226 -3.23 -15.86 0.23
CA LEU A 226 -4.22 -15.40 -0.73
C LEU A 226 -5.48 -14.98 0.02
N ASP A 227 -5.86 -13.71 -0.11
CA ASP A 227 -7.11 -13.17 0.41
C ASP A 227 -7.99 -12.73 -0.77
N LEU A 228 -9.12 -13.41 -0.93
CA LEU A 228 -10.13 -13.15 -1.96
C LEU A 228 -11.49 -12.83 -1.31
N SER A 229 -11.48 -12.43 -0.03
CA SER A 229 -12.70 -12.30 0.76
C SER A 229 -13.65 -11.23 0.22
N LYS A 230 -14.93 -11.31 0.60
CA LYS A 230 -15.98 -10.31 0.29
C LYS A 230 -16.05 -9.91 -1.20
N GLY A 231 -16.49 -10.78 -2.10
CA GLY A 231 -16.82 -10.33 -3.47
C GLY A 231 -16.73 -11.43 -4.53
N ASN A 232 -15.91 -12.45 -4.32
CA ASN A 232 -15.77 -13.53 -5.30
C ASN A 232 -16.84 -14.60 -5.05
N GLU A 233 -17.81 -14.72 -5.96
CA GLU A 233 -18.62 -15.94 -6.04
C GLU A 233 -17.73 -17.08 -6.55
N LEU A 234 -17.53 -18.12 -5.73
CA LEU A 234 -17.11 -19.42 -6.25
C LEU A 234 -18.24 -19.97 -7.12
N GLN A 235 -18.27 -19.59 -8.40
CA GLN A 235 -19.23 -20.15 -9.36
C GLN A 235 -18.95 -21.65 -9.47
N LEU A 236 -19.78 -22.45 -8.80
CA LEU A 236 -19.98 -23.85 -9.12
C LEU A 236 -20.59 -23.88 -10.52
N ASP A 237 -19.81 -24.23 -11.54
CA ASP A 237 -20.37 -24.50 -12.87
C ASP A 237 -21.34 -25.69 -12.72
N ASP A 238 -22.65 -25.44 -12.82
CA ASP A 238 -23.73 -26.45 -12.71
C ASP A 238 -23.83 -27.40 -13.92
N ASP A 239 -22.94 -27.25 -14.91
CA ASP A 239 -22.89 -28.07 -16.11
C ASP A 239 -21.53 -28.75 -16.27
N GLU A 240 -21.31 -29.81 -15.49
CA GLU A 240 -20.75 -31.08 -15.96
C GLU A 240 -20.56 -32.02 -14.77
N ARG A 241 -21.18 -33.20 -14.84
CA ARG A 241 -20.83 -34.36 -14.00
C ARG A 241 -19.43 -34.88 -14.39
N THR A 242 -18.40 -34.05 -14.24
CA THR A 242 -16.96 -34.38 -14.14
C THR A 242 -16.17 -33.08 -14.12
N THR A 243 -16.10 -32.37 -12.99
CA THR A 243 -15.08 -31.32 -12.84
C THR A 243 -14.45 -31.38 -11.46
N ASN A 244 -13.20 -31.82 -11.46
CA ASN A 244 -12.24 -31.51 -10.42
C ASN A 244 -12.24 -29.99 -10.24
N ASN A 245 -12.97 -29.49 -9.24
CA ASN A 245 -12.69 -28.19 -8.64
C ASN A 245 -11.37 -28.31 -7.86
N ASN A 246 -10.29 -28.53 -8.59
CA ASN A 246 -8.94 -28.55 -8.04
C ASN A 246 -8.45 -27.11 -7.88
N PHE A 247 -9.07 -26.37 -6.97
CA PHE A 247 -8.25 -25.69 -5.97
C PHE A 247 -7.87 -26.72 -4.90
N THR A 248 -7.25 -27.84 -5.32
CA THR A 248 -6.45 -28.66 -4.42
C THR A 248 -5.19 -27.85 -4.16
N THR A 249 -5.21 -27.06 -3.09
CA THR A 249 -4.02 -26.39 -2.58
C THR A 249 -3.08 -27.44 -2.00
N ASN A 250 -2.43 -28.22 -2.86
CA ASN A 250 -1.35 -29.15 -2.50
C ASN A 250 -0.09 -28.41 -2.00
N LYS A 251 -0.16 -27.09 -1.77
CA LYS A 251 0.90 -26.30 -1.16
C LYS A 251 0.71 -26.28 0.35
N SER A 252 1.49 -27.10 1.04
CA SER A 252 1.68 -26.97 2.48
C SER A 252 2.09 -25.53 2.83
N GLY A 253 1.28 -24.84 3.65
CA GLY A 253 1.57 -23.50 4.14
C GLY A 253 0.90 -22.34 3.39
N LEU A 254 0.03 -22.60 2.41
CA LEU A 254 -0.82 -21.54 1.83
C LEU A 254 -1.95 -21.20 2.80
N SER A 255 -2.00 -19.96 3.27
CA SER A 255 -3.14 -19.39 3.99
C SER A 255 -4.15 -18.85 2.98
N LEU A 256 -5.39 -19.34 3.04
CA LEU A 256 -6.48 -18.91 2.16
C LEU A 256 -7.60 -18.28 2.99
N SER A 257 -7.96 -17.04 2.64
CA SER A 257 -9.14 -16.35 3.16
C SER A 257 -10.14 -16.17 2.01
N LEU A 258 -11.37 -16.65 2.21
CA LEU A 258 -12.51 -16.59 1.29
C LEU A 258 -13.68 -15.86 1.96
#